data_AF-A0A7S1TJ03-F1
#
_entry.id   AF-A0A7S1TJ03-F1
#
_cell.length_a   1.000
_cell.length_b   1.000
_cell.length_c   1.000
_cell.angle_alpha   90.00
_cell.angle_beta   90.00
_cell.angle_gamma   90.00
#
_symmetry.space_group_name_H-M   'P 1'
#
loop_
_entity.id
_entity.type
_entity.pdbx_description
1 polymer ?
#
loop_
_entity_poly.entity_id
_entity_poly.type
_entity_poly.pdbx_seq_one_letter_code
_entity_poly.pdbx_strand_id
1 'polypeptide(L)'
;MVADREVRRAVHTATRGQSWAHETQFFKSETQPQRMQSFAVPDSVPGFTKRRDVWVEAELASRMTLVSKEERWARDVLAIPHNGIRKELVGLYIMLESIYCRSLAISALELEDFFSWFDEFEAYLNEYFRFEDRMLFPLLKSWDVTVSRPYVIQGKSRAEMRLDLASLLTEVAKCSTLALDKHAKADMIDVLYKVGLEIPPLIMEYFRQQETFLPAQIEKQANTERIQVLRRCYWEYVRTCCNPAWTFHLTTRWISDPALLSSLENRFCEDKRPILKMLAKKRLRKEYKRVSQAHISPVQRYLLAVDVNADLPLAYLDY
;
A
#
# COMPACT_ATOMS: atom_id res chain seq x y z
N MET A 1 25.25 -20.98 -21.09
CA MET A 1 23.89 -20.75 -20.55
C MET A 1 23.85 -20.45 -19.04
N VAL A 2 24.98 -20.16 -18.37
CA VAL A 2 25.01 -19.78 -16.94
C VAL A 2 25.08 -18.25 -16.74
N ALA A 3 25.60 -17.51 -17.72
CA ALA A 3 25.79 -16.06 -17.65
C ALA A 3 24.49 -15.22 -17.70
N ASP A 4 23.33 -15.77 -18.11
CA ASP A 4 22.07 -15.02 -18.22
C ASP A 4 21.26 -14.98 -16.90
N ARG A 5 21.64 -15.79 -15.89
CA ARG A 5 20.99 -15.79 -14.56
C ARG A 5 21.58 -14.77 -13.60
N GLU A 6 22.88 -14.49 -13.69
CA GLU A 6 23.54 -13.50 -12.82
C GLU A 6 23.27 -12.06 -13.27
N VAL A 7 23.11 -11.82 -14.58
CA VAL A 7 22.70 -10.52 -15.12
C VAL A 7 21.27 -10.17 -14.68
N ARG A 8 20.35 -11.14 -14.58
CA ARG A 8 18.99 -10.90 -14.05
C ARG A 8 18.95 -10.64 -12.55
N ARG A 9 19.87 -11.23 -11.77
CA ARG A 9 20.03 -10.88 -10.34
C ARG A 9 20.61 -9.48 -10.18
N ALA A 10 21.63 -9.11 -10.95
CA ALA A 10 22.26 -7.78 -10.91
C ALA A 10 21.31 -6.65 -11.34
N VAL A 11 20.42 -6.91 -12.31
CA VAL A 11 19.39 -5.94 -12.72
C VAL A 11 18.31 -5.76 -11.65
N HIS A 12 18.02 -6.77 -10.81
CA HIS A 12 17.09 -6.63 -9.68
C HIS A 12 17.72 -5.94 -8.46
N THR A 13 19.03 -6.05 -8.24
CA THR A 13 19.72 -5.29 -7.17
C THR A 13 19.98 -3.84 -7.56
N ALA A 14 20.18 -3.53 -8.86
CA ALA A 14 20.47 -2.17 -9.32
C ALA A 14 19.25 -1.23 -9.32
N THR A 15 18.03 -1.73 -9.50
CA THR A 15 16.80 -0.91 -9.41
C THR A 15 16.32 -0.67 -7.97
N ARG A 16 16.85 -1.39 -6.98
CA ARG A 16 16.51 -1.22 -5.55
C ARG A 16 17.26 -0.07 -4.86
N GLY A 17 18.33 0.47 -5.44
CA GLY A 17 19.22 1.44 -4.76
C GLY A 17 18.97 2.92 -5.03
N GLN A 18 18.04 3.30 -5.91
CA GLN A 18 17.86 4.71 -6.35
C GLN A 18 16.51 5.33 -5.96
N SER A 19 15.76 4.70 -5.08
CA SER A 19 14.54 5.29 -4.52
C SER A 19 14.93 6.00 -3.20
N TRP A 20 14.84 7.33 -3.17
CA TRP A 20 14.95 8.24 -2.00
C TRP A 20 16.31 8.79 -1.53
N ALA A 21 17.46 8.26 -1.93
CA ALA A 21 18.75 8.79 -1.43
C ALA A 21 19.16 10.17 -2.00
N HIS A 22 18.52 10.67 -3.06
CA HIS A 22 18.93 11.92 -3.72
C HIS A 22 18.06 13.15 -3.40
N GLU A 23 16.99 13.03 -2.62
CA GLU A 23 16.05 14.15 -2.37
C GLU A 23 16.08 14.69 -0.92
N THR A 24 17.01 14.23 -0.08
CA THR A 24 17.20 14.68 1.32
C THR A 24 18.32 15.71 1.53
N GLN A 25 18.80 16.38 0.47
CA GLN A 25 19.92 17.34 0.58
C GLN A 25 19.57 18.75 1.13
N PHE A 26 18.40 18.93 1.75
CA PHE A 26 18.06 20.16 2.47
C PHE A 26 17.45 19.81 3.82
N PHE A 27 18.29 19.74 4.86
CA PHE A 27 18.04 20.13 6.27
C PHE A 27 19.20 19.56 7.11
N LYS A 28 20.33 20.27 7.17
CA LYS A 28 21.31 20.07 8.24
C LYS A 28 20.87 20.90 9.44
N SER A 29 20.28 20.26 10.44
CA SER A 29 20.23 20.76 11.80
C SER A 29 20.72 19.66 12.72
N GLU A 30 21.78 19.96 13.46
CA GLU A 30 22.42 19.07 14.42
C GLU A 30 21.42 18.68 15.53
N THR A 31 21.15 17.38 15.65
CA THR A 31 20.52 16.80 16.84
C THR A 31 21.39 15.66 17.36
N GLN A 32 21.75 15.78 18.64
CA GLN A 32 22.56 14.82 19.39
C GLN A 32 21.87 13.44 19.49
N PRO A 33 22.64 12.33 19.56
CA PRO A 33 22.06 11.00 19.73
C PRO A 33 21.52 10.82 21.16
N GLN A 34 20.20 10.69 21.29
CA GLN A 34 19.60 10.19 22.52
C GLN A 34 19.85 8.68 22.63
N ARG A 35 20.41 8.27 23.77
CA ARG A 35 20.55 6.87 24.22
C ARG A 35 19.20 6.16 24.12
N MET A 36 19.13 5.08 23.34
CA MET A 36 18.02 4.12 23.41
C MET A 36 17.98 3.53 24.82
N GLN A 37 16.92 3.85 25.57
CA GLN A 37 16.57 3.12 26.78
C GLN A 37 16.06 1.74 26.37
N SER A 38 16.63 0.70 26.97
CA SER A 38 16.21 -0.69 26.83
C SER A 38 14.76 -0.84 27.29
N PHE A 39 13.86 -1.22 26.37
CA PHE A 39 12.52 -1.65 26.75
C PHE A 39 12.61 -3.05 27.34
N ALA A 40 12.29 -3.18 28.64
CA ALA A 40 12.06 -4.46 29.26
C ALA A 40 10.83 -5.11 28.61
N VAL A 41 11.01 -6.29 28.02
CA VAL A 41 9.91 -7.15 27.57
C VAL A 41 9.21 -7.68 28.83
N PRO A 42 7.91 -7.45 29.03
CA PRO A 42 7.22 -8.01 30.19
C PRO A 42 7.17 -9.53 30.05
N ASP A 43 7.69 -10.23 31.06
CA ASP A 43 7.48 -11.66 31.21
C ASP A 43 5.97 -11.93 31.41
N SER A 44 5.46 -12.85 30.59
CA SER A 44 4.08 -13.37 30.54
C SER A 44 3.06 -12.49 29.79
N VAL A 45 2.54 -13.00 28.66
CA VAL A 45 1.24 -12.56 28.12
C VAL A 45 0.23 -13.72 28.15
N PRO A 46 -0.37 -14.03 29.32
CA PRO A 46 -1.59 -14.81 29.38
C PRO A 46 -2.75 -13.89 28.98
N GLY A 47 -3.37 -14.15 27.83
CA GLY A 47 -4.51 -13.39 27.33
C GLY A 47 -4.17 -12.40 26.21
N PHE A 48 -3.46 -12.86 25.17
CA PHE A 48 -3.46 -12.15 23.89
C PHE A 48 -4.89 -12.17 23.35
N THR A 49 -5.55 -11.03 23.39
CA THR A 49 -6.98 -10.93 23.11
C THR A 49 -7.24 -11.14 21.63
N LYS A 50 -7.82 -12.30 21.29
CA LYS A 50 -8.59 -12.61 20.06
C LYS A 50 -9.52 -11.48 19.54
N ARG A 51 -9.71 -10.39 20.30
CA ARG A 51 -10.55 -9.23 19.98
C ARG A 51 -9.83 -8.10 19.22
N ARG A 52 -8.51 -7.98 19.33
CA ARG A 52 -7.79 -6.85 18.70
C ARG A 52 -7.60 -7.06 17.19
N ASP A 53 -7.48 -8.32 16.82
CA ASP A 53 -7.16 -8.81 15.47
C ASP A 53 -8.38 -8.73 14.53
N VAL A 54 -9.53 -9.21 15.01
CA VAL A 54 -10.84 -9.09 14.32
C VAL A 54 -11.22 -7.62 14.10
N TRP A 55 -10.76 -6.71 14.96
CA TRP A 55 -11.10 -5.29 14.86
C TRP A 55 -10.41 -4.60 13.68
N VAL A 56 -9.12 -4.89 13.42
CA VAL A 56 -8.36 -4.20 12.36
C VAL A 56 -8.91 -4.54 10.97
N GLU A 57 -9.19 -5.81 10.70
CA GLU A 57 -9.76 -6.23 9.42
C GLU A 57 -11.18 -5.68 9.21
N ALA A 58 -12.05 -5.80 10.23
CA ALA A 58 -13.41 -5.26 10.15
C ALA A 58 -13.43 -3.72 10.01
N GLU A 59 -12.52 -3.02 10.69
CA GLU A 59 -12.37 -1.57 10.57
C GLU A 59 -11.85 -1.16 9.19
N LEU A 60 -10.87 -1.88 8.64
CA LEU A 60 -10.35 -1.63 7.29
C LEU A 60 -11.43 -1.89 6.24
N ALA A 61 -12.12 -3.04 6.32
CA ALA A 61 -13.17 -3.44 5.39
C ALA A 61 -14.40 -2.51 5.46
N SER A 62 -14.84 -2.12 6.66
CA SER A 62 -15.99 -1.21 6.83
C SER A 62 -15.76 0.18 6.24
N ARG A 63 -14.49 0.60 6.09
CA ARG A 63 -14.09 1.87 5.49
C ARG A 63 -13.88 1.79 3.97
N MET A 64 -13.83 0.59 3.40
CA MET A 64 -13.73 0.38 1.95
C MET A 64 -15.09 0.59 1.28
N THR A 65 -15.53 1.83 1.25
CA THR A 65 -16.77 2.21 0.55
C THR A 65 -16.46 3.19 -0.57
N LEU A 66 -16.99 2.91 -1.76
CA LEU A 66 -17.21 3.96 -2.75
C LEU A 66 -18.47 4.68 -2.37
N VAL A 67 -18.43 6.01 -2.39
CA VAL A 67 -19.66 6.77 -2.44
C VAL A 67 -20.01 6.96 -3.92
N SER A 68 -20.36 5.88 -4.61
CA SER A 68 -20.57 5.83 -6.07
C SER A 68 -21.80 6.60 -6.58
N LYS A 69 -22.23 7.65 -5.88
CA LYS A 69 -23.23 8.59 -6.36
C LYS A 69 -22.53 9.88 -6.78
N GLU A 70 -22.89 10.39 -7.96
CA GLU A 70 -22.34 11.60 -8.60
C GLU A 70 -22.22 12.81 -7.66
N GLU A 71 -23.00 12.81 -6.58
CA GLU A 71 -23.02 13.76 -5.47
C GLU A 71 -21.72 13.85 -4.64
N ARG A 72 -20.83 12.82 -4.62
CA ARG A 72 -19.60 12.84 -3.77
C ARG A 72 -18.29 12.62 -4.53
N TRP A 73 -18.21 13.12 -5.74
CA TRP A 73 -17.04 12.98 -6.63
C TRP A 73 -15.70 13.44 -6.02
N ALA A 74 -15.70 14.44 -5.14
CA ALA A 74 -14.47 14.94 -4.52
C ALA A 74 -13.85 13.91 -3.57
N ARG A 75 -14.68 13.03 -2.98
CA ARG A 75 -14.23 11.92 -2.15
C ARG A 75 -13.66 10.78 -2.99
N ASP A 76 -14.27 10.50 -4.13
CA ASP A 76 -13.87 9.37 -4.99
C ASP A 76 -12.41 9.46 -5.48
N VAL A 77 -11.91 10.69 -5.68
CA VAL A 77 -10.52 10.94 -6.12
C VAL A 77 -9.51 10.38 -5.14
N LEU A 78 -9.81 10.44 -3.83
CA LEU A 78 -8.96 9.92 -2.77
C LEU A 78 -9.34 8.47 -2.42
N ALA A 79 -10.64 8.18 -2.38
CA ALA A 79 -11.14 6.88 -1.96
C ALA A 79 -10.62 5.74 -2.85
N ILE A 80 -10.48 5.95 -4.15
CA ILE A 80 -10.01 4.92 -5.07
C ILE A 80 -8.60 4.40 -4.71
N PRO A 81 -7.54 5.23 -4.72
CA PRO A 81 -6.22 4.78 -4.31
C PRO A 81 -6.16 4.34 -2.85
N HIS A 82 -6.83 5.06 -1.93
CA HIS A 82 -6.84 4.70 -0.52
C HIS A 82 -7.43 3.31 -0.26
N ASN A 83 -8.55 2.97 -0.90
CA ASN A 83 -9.15 1.65 -0.75
C ASN A 83 -8.29 0.55 -1.37
N GLY A 84 -7.59 0.84 -2.47
CA GLY A 84 -6.55 -0.07 -2.98
C GLY A 84 -5.50 -0.38 -1.92
N ILE A 85 -4.96 0.67 -1.28
CA ILE A 85 -3.94 0.51 -0.22
C ILE A 85 -4.52 -0.20 1.02
N ARG A 86 -5.77 0.09 1.42
CA ARG A 86 -6.46 -0.62 2.52
C ARG A 86 -6.57 -2.12 2.26
N LYS A 87 -6.90 -2.54 1.02
CA LYS A 87 -6.92 -3.97 0.65
C LYS A 87 -5.53 -4.61 0.79
N GLU A 88 -4.47 -3.88 0.45
CA GLU A 88 -3.10 -4.36 0.70
C GLU A 88 -2.78 -4.47 2.20
N LEU A 89 -3.20 -3.52 3.02
CA LEU A 89 -2.99 -3.56 4.47
C LEU A 89 -3.70 -4.76 5.13
N VAL A 90 -4.89 -5.12 4.64
CA VAL A 90 -5.55 -6.38 5.06
C VAL A 90 -4.69 -7.59 4.68
N GLY A 91 -4.13 -7.60 3.47
CA GLY A 91 -3.20 -8.65 3.04
C GLY A 91 -1.96 -8.76 3.92
N LEU A 92 -1.33 -7.62 4.25
CA LEU A 92 -0.20 -7.54 5.18
C LEU A 92 -0.56 -8.20 6.52
N TYR A 93 -1.70 -7.79 7.10
CA TYR A 93 -2.17 -8.30 8.38
C TYR A 93 -2.36 -9.83 8.38
N ILE A 94 -3.07 -10.37 7.37
CA ILE A 94 -3.32 -11.81 7.21
C ILE A 94 -2.00 -12.60 7.13
N MET A 95 -1.03 -12.12 6.35
CA MET A 95 0.24 -12.84 6.21
C MET A 95 1.06 -12.78 7.49
N LEU A 96 1.13 -11.62 8.17
CA LEU A 96 1.86 -11.47 9.42
C LEU A 96 1.28 -12.35 10.53
N GLU A 97 -0.04 -12.40 10.66
CA GLU A 97 -0.71 -13.28 11.62
C GLU A 97 -0.39 -14.75 11.32
N SER A 98 -0.47 -15.16 10.05
CA SER A 98 -0.14 -16.52 9.64
C SER A 98 1.34 -16.88 9.87
N ILE A 99 2.28 -15.95 9.61
CA ILE A 99 3.71 -16.12 9.90
C ILE A 99 3.94 -16.28 11.40
N TYR A 100 3.31 -15.41 12.21
CA TYR A 100 3.47 -15.41 13.66
C TYR A 100 2.91 -16.69 14.30
N CYS A 101 1.69 -17.08 13.95
CA CYS A 101 1.06 -18.31 14.43
C CYS A 101 1.81 -19.59 14.03
N ARG A 102 2.52 -19.56 12.91
CA ARG A 102 3.32 -20.69 12.39
C ARG A 102 4.81 -20.43 12.48
N SER A 103 5.28 -19.60 13.41
CA SER A 103 6.68 -19.15 13.47
C SER A 103 7.71 -20.30 13.48
N LEU A 104 7.37 -21.41 14.14
CA LEU A 104 8.20 -22.62 14.19
C LEU A 104 8.14 -23.47 12.90
N ALA A 105 7.05 -23.37 12.14
CA ALA A 105 6.78 -24.19 10.95
C ALA A 105 6.89 -23.43 9.61
N ILE A 106 7.04 -22.11 9.63
CA ILE A 106 7.11 -21.27 8.42
C ILE A 106 8.37 -21.62 7.62
N SER A 107 8.22 -21.89 6.32
CA SER A 107 9.33 -22.22 5.44
C SER A 107 10.08 -20.97 4.97
N ALA A 108 11.32 -21.14 4.51
CA ALA A 108 12.08 -20.05 3.90
C ALA A 108 11.43 -19.53 2.61
N LEU A 109 10.77 -20.41 1.84
CA LEU A 109 10.05 -20.04 0.62
C LEU A 109 8.84 -19.15 0.93
N GLU A 110 8.09 -19.46 2.00
CA GLU A 110 6.98 -18.60 2.41
C GLU A 110 7.48 -17.21 2.83
N LEU A 111 8.59 -17.13 3.56
CA LEU A 111 9.20 -15.85 3.90
C LEU A 111 9.66 -15.08 2.65
N GLU A 112 10.26 -15.75 1.67
CA GLU A 112 10.63 -15.15 0.37
C GLU A 112 9.39 -14.61 -0.36
N ASP A 113 8.29 -15.37 -0.38
CA ASP A 113 7.01 -14.96 -0.95
C ASP A 113 6.45 -13.72 -0.23
N PHE A 114 6.55 -13.65 1.11
CA PHE A 114 6.13 -12.50 1.89
C PHE A 114 6.96 -11.25 1.56
N PHE A 115 8.29 -11.36 1.52
CA PHE A 115 9.13 -10.21 1.21
C PHE A 115 8.92 -9.73 -0.23
N SER A 116 8.80 -10.64 -1.19
CA SER A 116 8.48 -10.30 -2.57
C SER A 116 7.15 -9.55 -2.68
N TRP A 117 6.12 -10.01 -1.97
CA TRP A 117 4.83 -9.32 -1.88
C TRP A 117 4.98 -7.93 -1.23
N PHE A 118 5.78 -7.83 -0.17
CA PHE A 118 5.98 -6.59 0.58
C PHE A 118 6.68 -5.52 -0.25
N ASP A 119 7.69 -5.90 -1.04
CA ASP A 119 8.36 -4.99 -1.98
C ASP A 119 7.36 -4.39 -2.99
N GLU A 120 6.43 -5.20 -3.48
CA GLU A 120 5.41 -4.76 -4.43
C GLU A 120 4.38 -3.83 -3.76
N PHE A 121 3.99 -4.12 -2.52
CA PHE A 121 3.16 -3.24 -1.70
C PHE A 121 3.86 -1.90 -1.41
N GLU A 122 5.12 -1.92 -0.99
CA GLU A 122 5.93 -0.73 -0.74
C GLU A 122 6.07 0.11 -2.02
N ALA A 123 6.35 -0.52 -3.17
CA ALA A 123 6.42 0.18 -4.44
C ALA A 123 5.10 0.86 -4.79
N TYR A 124 3.97 0.18 -4.59
CA TYR A 124 2.64 0.74 -4.83
C TYR A 124 2.33 1.93 -3.91
N LEU A 125 2.66 1.83 -2.62
CA LEU A 125 2.51 2.90 -1.65
C LEU A 125 3.36 4.12 -2.00
N ASN A 126 4.60 3.90 -2.42
CA ASN A 126 5.50 4.95 -2.91
C ASN A 126 4.95 5.63 -4.18
N GLU A 127 4.38 4.88 -5.11
CA GLU A 127 3.73 5.45 -6.30
C GLU A 127 2.55 6.35 -5.93
N TYR A 128 1.77 5.99 -4.90
CA TYR A 128 0.72 6.87 -4.38
C TYR A 128 1.28 8.18 -3.82
N PHE A 129 2.35 8.14 -3.01
CA PHE A 129 2.97 9.35 -2.48
C PHE A 129 3.60 10.23 -3.56
N ARG A 130 4.17 9.63 -4.61
CA ARG A 130 4.67 10.36 -5.78
C ARG A 130 3.54 11.02 -6.56
N PHE A 131 2.40 10.35 -6.74
CA PHE A 131 1.19 10.96 -7.31
C PHE A 131 0.78 12.20 -6.52
N GLU A 132 0.74 12.09 -5.20
CA GLU A 132 0.39 13.20 -4.33
C GLU A 132 1.32 14.41 -4.53
N ASP A 133 2.63 14.18 -4.51
CA ASP A 133 3.63 15.23 -4.59
C ASP A 133 3.72 15.88 -5.96
N ARG A 134 3.61 15.08 -7.03
CA ARG A 134 3.83 15.54 -8.40
C ARG A 134 2.58 16.06 -9.07
N MET A 135 1.41 15.57 -8.66
CA MET A 135 0.15 15.82 -9.36
C MET A 135 -0.90 16.41 -8.43
N LEU A 136 -1.34 15.68 -7.40
CA LEU A 136 -2.50 16.09 -6.60
C LEU A 136 -2.28 17.42 -5.88
N PHE A 137 -1.26 17.52 -5.01
CA PHE A 137 -1.04 18.72 -4.21
C PHE A 137 -0.63 19.94 -5.04
N PRO A 138 0.22 19.83 -6.08
CA PRO A 138 0.45 20.94 -7.01
C PRO A 138 -0.83 21.43 -7.68
N LEU A 139 -1.71 20.50 -8.10
CA LEU A 139 -3.00 20.85 -8.70
C LEU A 139 -3.93 21.55 -7.71
N LEU A 140 -4.04 21.05 -6.47
CA LEU A 140 -4.85 21.71 -5.44
C LEU A 140 -4.31 23.10 -5.11
N LYS A 141 -2.98 23.25 -5.06
CA LYS A 141 -2.32 24.55 -4.85
C LYS A 141 -2.63 25.55 -5.98
N SER A 142 -2.67 25.09 -7.23
CA SER A 142 -3.00 25.98 -8.37
C SER A 142 -4.46 26.42 -8.41
N TRP A 143 -5.33 25.78 -7.62
CA TRP A 143 -6.73 26.17 -7.45
C TRP A 143 -6.97 27.06 -6.25
N ASP A 144 -5.90 27.55 -5.61
CA ASP A 144 -5.97 28.28 -4.34
C ASP A 144 -6.79 27.53 -3.29
N VAL A 145 -6.75 26.19 -3.34
CA VAL A 145 -7.23 25.39 -2.22
C VAL A 145 -6.28 25.70 -1.08
N THR A 146 -6.68 26.63 -0.22
CA THR A 146 -5.89 27.04 0.94
C THR A 146 -5.80 25.86 1.88
N VAL A 147 -4.79 25.06 1.65
CA VAL A 147 -4.25 24.14 2.62
C VAL A 147 -3.52 25.02 3.63
N SER A 148 -4.29 25.67 4.50
CA SER A 148 -3.75 26.57 5.52
C SER A 148 -2.79 25.79 6.42
N ARG A 149 -1.49 26.06 6.26
CA ARG A 149 -0.32 25.41 6.92
C ARG A 149 0.13 24.10 6.26
N PRO A 150 1.45 23.77 6.30
CA PRO A 150 1.96 22.48 5.82
C PRO A 150 1.31 21.37 6.64
N TYR A 151 0.17 20.83 6.17
CA TYR A 151 -0.67 19.78 6.77
C TYR A 151 -0.19 19.37 8.16
N VAL A 152 -0.41 20.23 9.16
CA VAL A 152 -0.12 19.88 10.55
C VAL A 152 -1.30 19.03 10.98
N ILE A 153 -1.16 17.77 10.64
CA ILE A 153 -2.04 16.67 10.90
C ILE A 153 -1.77 16.28 12.36
N GLN A 154 -2.68 16.61 13.27
CA GLN A 154 -2.50 16.34 14.71
C GLN A 154 -1.14 16.80 15.30
N GLY A 155 -0.52 17.85 14.75
CA GLY A 155 0.80 18.31 15.19
C GLY A 155 1.98 17.83 14.34
N LYS A 156 1.80 16.84 13.45
CA LYS A 156 2.82 16.36 12.51
C LYS A 156 2.54 16.79 11.08
N SER A 157 3.58 17.21 10.38
CA SER A 157 3.57 17.46 8.94
C SER A 157 3.44 16.16 8.13
N ARG A 158 2.99 16.26 6.87
CA ARG A 158 3.03 15.15 5.89
C ARG A 158 4.44 14.53 5.80
N ALA A 159 5.46 15.37 5.82
CA ALA A 159 6.86 14.93 5.72
C ALA A 159 7.26 14.07 6.91
N GLU A 160 6.86 14.45 8.14
CA GLU A 160 7.16 13.68 9.35
C GLU A 160 6.47 12.32 9.34
N MET A 161 5.18 12.23 9.00
CA MET A 161 4.52 10.91 8.93
C MET A 161 5.11 10.01 7.84
N ARG A 162 5.52 10.59 6.71
CA ARG A 162 6.19 9.82 5.65
C ARG A 162 7.57 9.35 6.08
N LEU A 163 8.29 10.14 6.87
CA LEU A 163 9.56 9.73 7.45
C LEU A 163 9.37 8.59 8.45
N ASP A 164 8.38 8.71 9.34
CA ASP A 164 8.00 7.65 10.29
C ASP A 164 7.66 6.35 9.54
N LEU A 165 6.85 6.44 8.48
CA LEU A 165 6.48 5.30 7.65
C LEU A 165 7.67 4.72 6.90
N ALA A 166 8.52 5.55 6.29
CA ALA A 166 9.73 5.10 5.61
C ALA A 166 10.68 4.37 6.56
N SER A 167 10.77 4.80 7.82
CA SER A 167 11.51 4.09 8.85
C SER A 167 10.95 2.69 9.08
N LEU A 168 9.63 2.55 9.25
CA LEU A 168 8.98 1.25 9.44
C LEU A 168 9.16 0.32 8.22
N LEU A 169 8.98 0.84 7.00
CA LEU A 169 9.20 0.08 5.77
C LEU A 169 10.66 -0.41 5.65
N THR A 170 11.61 0.44 6.03
CA THR A 170 13.03 0.09 6.07
C THR A 170 13.33 -1.03 7.08
N GLU A 171 12.68 -1.03 8.24
CA GLU A 171 12.83 -2.13 9.21
C GLU A 171 12.32 -3.47 8.66
N VAL A 172 11.17 -3.48 7.96
CA VAL A 172 10.71 -4.69 7.26
C VAL A 172 11.70 -5.14 6.19
N ALA A 173 12.25 -4.20 5.42
CA ALA A 173 13.24 -4.51 4.40
C ALA A 173 14.52 -5.12 4.99
N LYS A 174 14.97 -4.64 6.17
CA LYS A 174 16.11 -5.24 6.90
C LYS A 174 15.84 -6.68 7.31
N CYS A 175 14.62 -7.02 7.72
CA CYS A 175 14.24 -8.39 8.05
C CYS A 175 14.46 -9.37 6.88
N SER A 176 14.35 -8.92 5.63
CA SER A 176 14.61 -9.78 4.46
C SER A 176 16.04 -10.36 4.44
N THR A 177 17.01 -9.61 4.97
CA THR A 177 18.41 -10.06 5.05
C THR A 177 18.63 -11.12 6.13
N LEU A 178 17.79 -11.11 7.17
CA LEU A 178 17.84 -12.07 8.29
C LEU A 178 17.08 -13.36 7.98
N ALA A 179 16.20 -13.36 6.98
CA ALA A 179 15.35 -14.49 6.64
C ALA A 179 16.12 -15.78 6.27
N LEU A 180 17.38 -15.65 5.85
CA LEU A 180 18.26 -16.76 5.50
C LEU A 180 19.00 -17.34 6.71
N ASP A 181 19.08 -16.60 7.82
CA ASP A 181 19.72 -17.05 9.06
C ASP A 181 18.71 -17.78 9.95
N LYS A 182 18.93 -19.09 10.13
CA LYS A 182 18.08 -19.94 10.97
C LYS A 182 18.06 -19.49 12.44
N HIS A 183 19.15 -18.91 12.93
CA HIS A 183 19.26 -18.49 14.33
C HIS A 183 18.58 -17.13 14.57
N ALA A 184 18.58 -16.25 13.56
CA ALA A 184 17.94 -14.92 13.65
C ALA A 184 16.43 -14.94 13.34
N LYS A 185 15.89 -16.09 12.88
CA LYS A 185 14.52 -16.18 12.37
C LYS A 185 13.44 -15.84 13.41
N ALA A 186 13.61 -16.27 14.66
CA ALA A 186 12.62 -16.01 15.72
C ALA A 186 12.54 -14.50 16.00
N ASP A 187 13.70 -13.88 16.27
CA ASP A 187 13.81 -12.44 16.51
C ASP A 187 13.29 -11.62 15.32
N MET A 188 13.58 -12.07 14.09
CA MET A 188 13.09 -11.45 12.87
C MET A 188 11.55 -11.48 12.79
N ILE A 189 10.90 -12.61 13.15
CA ILE A 189 9.43 -12.72 13.11
C ILE A 189 8.80 -11.76 14.12
N ASP A 190 9.36 -11.65 15.32
CA ASP A 190 8.85 -10.73 16.34
C ASP A 190 8.96 -9.26 15.91
N VAL A 191 10.11 -8.88 15.34
CA VAL A 191 10.31 -7.54 14.76
C VAL A 191 9.33 -7.31 13.61
N LEU A 192 9.21 -8.28 12.70
CA LEU A 192 8.34 -8.18 11.54
C LEU A 192 6.87 -8.00 11.93
N TYR A 193 6.40 -8.79 12.89
CA TYR A 193 5.04 -8.71 13.41
C TYR A 193 4.79 -7.36 14.10
N LYS A 194 5.70 -6.93 14.97
CA LYS A 194 5.59 -5.64 15.66
C LYS A 194 5.53 -4.46 14.69
N VAL A 195 6.51 -4.36 13.78
CA VAL A 195 6.59 -3.28 12.79
C VAL A 195 5.38 -3.32 11.86
N GLY A 196 4.97 -4.51 11.44
CA GLY A 196 3.81 -4.72 10.61
C GLY A 196 2.48 -4.27 11.24
N LEU A 197 2.34 -4.33 12.56
CA LEU A 197 1.18 -3.80 13.29
C LEU A 197 1.21 -2.26 13.42
N GLU A 198 2.38 -1.63 13.32
CA GLU A 198 2.52 -0.17 13.40
C GLU A 198 2.25 0.54 12.06
N ILE A 199 2.42 -0.16 10.93
CA ILE A 199 2.21 0.39 9.58
C ILE A 199 0.73 0.79 9.30
N PRO A 200 -0.28 -0.09 9.47
CA PRO A 200 -1.68 0.24 9.18
C PRO A 200 -2.23 1.46 9.92
N PRO A 201 -2.08 1.62 11.25
CA PRO A 201 -2.64 2.79 11.94
C PRO A 201 -2.03 4.11 11.45
N LEU A 202 -0.74 4.13 11.10
CA LEU A 202 -0.07 5.31 10.58
C LEU A 202 -0.63 5.73 9.21
N ILE A 203 -0.77 4.77 8.29
CA ILE A 203 -1.36 5.02 6.95
C ILE A 203 -2.84 5.40 7.06
N MET A 204 -3.59 4.72 7.92
CA MET A 204 -5.02 4.98 8.10
C MET A 204 -5.27 6.36 8.70
N GLU A 205 -4.45 6.79 9.65
CA GLU A 205 -4.53 8.14 10.22
C GLU A 205 -4.22 9.20 9.16
N TYR A 206 -3.19 8.98 8.33
CA TYR A 206 -2.87 9.82 7.20
C TYR A 206 -4.05 9.96 6.21
N PHE A 207 -4.64 8.85 5.78
CA PHE A 207 -5.80 8.85 4.87
C PHE A 207 -7.02 9.51 5.51
N ARG A 208 -7.28 9.23 6.79
CA ARG A 208 -8.43 9.79 7.51
C ARG A 208 -8.42 11.30 7.46
N GLN A 209 -7.27 11.94 7.64
CA GLN A 209 -7.21 13.41 7.65
C GLN A 209 -7.42 13.99 6.26
N GLN A 210 -6.87 13.35 5.24
CA GLN A 210 -7.13 13.72 3.86
C GLN A 210 -8.61 13.61 3.52
N GLU A 211 -9.22 12.47 3.80
CA GLU A 211 -10.63 12.20 3.53
C GLU A 211 -11.57 13.10 4.35
N THR A 212 -11.14 13.55 5.52
CA THR A 212 -11.92 14.48 6.37
C THR A 212 -11.83 15.91 5.84
N PHE A 213 -10.65 16.36 5.41
CA PHE A 213 -10.41 17.77 5.11
C PHE A 213 -10.50 18.11 3.62
N LEU A 214 -9.87 17.32 2.75
CA LEU A 214 -9.69 17.65 1.34
C LEU A 214 -11.01 17.75 0.57
N PRO A 215 -11.97 16.81 0.69
CA PRO A 215 -13.18 16.85 -0.12
C PRO A 215 -13.93 18.17 -0.01
N ALA A 216 -14.12 18.69 1.21
CA ALA A 216 -14.83 19.94 1.44
C ALA A 216 -14.09 21.16 0.85
N GLN A 217 -12.75 21.16 0.80
CA GLN A 217 -12.00 22.25 0.19
C GLN A 217 -11.97 22.15 -1.33
N ILE A 218 -11.89 20.93 -1.87
CA ILE A 218 -11.99 20.65 -3.31
C ILE A 218 -13.36 21.09 -3.84
N GLU A 219 -14.43 20.77 -3.10
CA GLU A 219 -15.81 21.14 -3.45
C GLU A 219 -16.02 22.66 -3.52
N LYS A 220 -15.40 23.43 -2.62
CA LYS A 220 -15.47 24.91 -2.66
C LYS A 220 -14.87 25.51 -3.93
N GLN A 221 -13.88 24.83 -4.50
CA GLN A 221 -13.17 25.28 -5.70
C GLN A 221 -13.69 24.60 -6.97
N ALA A 222 -14.80 23.86 -6.87
CA ALA A 222 -15.30 23.03 -7.94
C ALA A 222 -15.93 23.85 -9.07
N ASN A 223 -15.48 23.56 -10.29
CA ASN A 223 -16.20 23.86 -11.50
C ASN A 223 -16.08 22.66 -12.45
N THR A 224 -16.90 22.60 -13.50
CA THR A 224 -16.96 21.45 -14.41
C THR A 224 -15.58 21.08 -14.98
N GLU A 225 -14.78 22.08 -15.34
CA GLU A 225 -13.44 21.87 -15.91
C GLU A 225 -12.48 21.28 -14.87
N ARG A 226 -12.40 21.87 -13.67
CA ARG A 226 -11.56 21.40 -12.55
C ARG A 226 -11.94 19.99 -12.12
N ILE A 227 -13.23 19.67 -12.06
CA ILE A 227 -13.71 18.31 -11.77
C ILE A 227 -13.18 17.32 -12.81
N GLN A 228 -13.25 17.66 -14.10
CA GLN A 228 -12.73 16.81 -15.18
C GLN A 228 -11.21 16.67 -15.12
N VAL A 229 -10.48 17.74 -14.81
CA VAL A 229 -9.03 17.68 -14.60
C VAL A 229 -8.70 16.76 -13.44
N LEU A 230 -9.36 16.92 -12.27
CA LEU A 230 -9.11 16.08 -11.10
C LEU A 230 -9.37 14.59 -11.39
N ARG A 231 -10.51 14.30 -12.03
CA ARG A 231 -10.91 12.92 -12.37
C ARG A 231 -9.95 12.25 -13.33
N ARG A 232 -9.28 13.01 -14.21
CA ARG A 232 -8.27 12.48 -15.15
C ARG A 232 -6.89 12.38 -14.54
N CYS A 233 -6.55 13.32 -13.65
CA CYS A 233 -5.22 13.49 -13.07
C CYS A 233 -4.63 12.19 -12.51
N TYR A 234 -5.40 11.42 -11.73
CA TYR A 234 -4.93 10.14 -11.18
C TYR A 234 -4.67 9.11 -12.28
N TRP A 235 -5.60 8.93 -13.23
CA TRP A 235 -5.44 7.94 -14.30
C TRP A 235 -4.37 8.33 -15.34
N GLU A 236 -4.12 9.63 -15.53
CA GLU A 236 -2.97 10.12 -16.27
C GLU A 236 -1.66 9.74 -15.57
N TYR A 237 -1.57 9.99 -14.27
CA TYR A 237 -0.41 9.56 -13.48
C TYR A 237 -0.18 8.04 -13.58
N VAL A 238 -1.21 7.24 -13.29
CA VAL A 238 -1.11 5.77 -13.32
C VAL A 238 -0.69 5.24 -14.69
N ARG A 239 -1.09 5.88 -15.80
CA ARG A 239 -0.64 5.49 -17.15
C ARG A 239 0.85 5.74 -17.40
N THR A 240 1.44 6.68 -16.67
CA THR A 240 2.84 7.11 -16.86
C THR A 240 3.79 6.62 -15.77
N CYS A 241 3.29 5.97 -14.72
CA CYS A 241 4.13 5.45 -13.65
C CYS A 241 5.01 4.28 -14.10
N CYS A 242 5.92 3.84 -13.23
CA CYS A 242 6.88 2.78 -13.55
C CYS A 242 6.20 1.45 -13.93
N ASN A 243 5.06 1.14 -13.31
CA ASN A 243 4.30 -0.06 -13.62
C ASN A 243 2.78 0.22 -13.70
N PRO A 244 2.29 0.71 -14.86
CA PRO A 244 0.92 1.19 -15.01
C PRO A 244 -0.15 0.12 -14.75
N ALA A 245 0.04 -1.06 -15.34
CA ALA A 245 -0.94 -2.14 -15.24
C ALA A 245 -1.01 -2.71 -13.81
N TRP A 246 0.14 -2.81 -13.14
CA TRP A 246 0.23 -3.21 -11.74
C TRP A 246 -0.47 -2.23 -10.81
N THR A 247 -0.11 -0.95 -10.93
CA THR A 247 -0.68 0.13 -10.12
C THR A 247 -2.20 0.21 -10.32
N PHE A 248 -2.67 0.11 -11.57
CA PHE A 248 -4.10 0.05 -11.87
C PHE A 248 -4.77 -1.14 -11.18
N HIS A 249 -4.17 -2.32 -11.25
CA HIS A 249 -4.72 -3.53 -10.64
C HIS A 249 -4.86 -3.40 -9.12
N LEU A 250 -3.78 -3.05 -8.42
CA LEU A 250 -3.82 -2.88 -6.96
C LEU A 250 -4.79 -1.78 -6.54
N THR A 251 -4.90 -0.72 -7.35
CA THR A 251 -5.86 0.36 -7.10
C THR A 251 -7.31 -0.08 -7.26
N THR A 252 -7.62 -1.08 -8.09
CA THR A 252 -9.01 -1.39 -8.49
C THR A 252 -9.51 -2.75 -8.06
N ARG A 253 -8.65 -3.65 -7.57
CA ARG A 253 -9.01 -5.05 -7.24
C ARG A 253 -10.05 -5.20 -6.13
N TRP A 254 -10.23 -4.19 -5.29
CA TRP A 254 -11.26 -4.18 -4.25
C TRP A 254 -12.65 -3.81 -4.78
N ILE A 255 -12.78 -3.41 -6.04
CA ILE A 255 -14.04 -3.01 -6.65
C ILE A 255 -14.78 -4.26 -7.13
N SER A 256 -15.82 -4.65 -6.40
CA SER A 256 -16.67 -5.79 -6.77
C SER A 256 -17.67 -5.46 -7.88
N ASP A 257 -18.01 -4.19 -8.10
CA ASP A 257 -18.94 -3.75 -9.15
C ASP A 257 -18.30 -3.84 -10.55
N PRO A 258 -18.74 -4.78 -11.42
CA PRO A 258 -18.15 -4.97 -12.74
C PRO A 258 -18.38 -3.78 -13.68
N ALA A 259 -19.48 -3.04 -13.51
CA ALA A 259 -19.80 -1.90 -14.35
C ALA A 259 -18.85 -0.73 -14.05
N LEU A 260 -18.61 -0.46 -12.77
CA LEU A 260 -17.62 0.53 -12.36
C LEU A 260 -16.21 0.13 -12.79
N LEU A 261 -15.80 -1.12 -12.56
CA LEU A 261 -14.48 -1.59 -12.98
C LEU A 261 -14.28 -1.43 -14.49
N SER A 262 -15.27 -1.84 -15.30
CA SER A 262 -15.26 -1.65 -16.76
C SER A 262 -15.16 -0.17 -17.15
N SER A 263 -15.84 0.72 -16.42
CA SER A 263 -15.74 2.18 -16.62
C SER A 263 -14.33 2.69 -16.35
N LEU A 264 -13.69 2.25 -15.26
CA LEU A 264 -12.31 2.62 -14.93
C LEU A 264 -11.30 2.04 -15.93
N GLU A 265 -11.46 0.79 -16.35
CA GLU A 265 -10.65 0.19 -17.42
C GLU A 265 -10.75 0.99 -18.72
N ASN A 266 -11.95 1.47 -19.06
CA ASN A 266 -12.18 2.30 -20.24
C ASN A 266 -11.45 3.65 -20.14
N ARG A 267 -11.40 4.26 -18.97
CA ARG A 267 -10.66 5.51 -18.72
C ARG A 267 -9.14 5.28 -18.73
N PHE A 268 -8.69 4.19 -18.12
CA PHE A 268 -7.27 3.83 -18.13
C PHE A 268 -6.76 3.46 -19.52
N CYS A 269 -7.57 2.78 -20.32
CA CYS A 269 -7.24 2.42 -21.71
C CYS A 269 -7.71 3.49 -22.72
N GLU A 270 -7.93 4.73 -22.30
CA GLU A 270 -8.43 5.78 -23.18
C GLU A 270 -7.42 6.09 -24.30
N ASP A 271 -7.73 5.60 -25.51
CA ASP A 271 -7.05 5.93 -26.76
C ASP A 271 -8.12 6.27 -27.80
N LYS A 272 -7.86 7.31 -28.61
CA LYS A 272 -8.76 7.75 -29.69
C LYS A 272 -8.92 6.68 -30.78
N ARG A 273 -7.99 5.73 -30.90
CA ARG A 273 -7.98 4.68 -31.90
C ARG A 273 -8.55 3.37 -31.31
N PRO A 274 -9.67 2.83 -31.85
CA PRO A 274 -10.32 1.64 -31.30
C PRO A 274 -9.41 0.41 -31.20
N ILE A 275 -8.54 0.19 -32.18
CA ILE A 275 -7.62 -0.96 -32.20
C ILE A 275 -6.63 -0.88 -31.05
N LEU A 276 -6.08 0.31 -30.77
CA LEU A 276 -5.12 0.47 -29.67
C LEU A 276 -5.79 0.35 -28.31
N LYS A 277 -7.01 0.86 -28.15
CA LYS A 277 -7.82 0.63 -26.95
C LYS A 277 -8.06 -0.87 -26.70
N MET A 278 -8.38 -1.64 -27.73
CA MET A 278 -8.53 -3.09 -27.63
C MET A 278 -7.23 -3.79 -27.21
N LEU A 279 -6.09 -3.41 -27.82
CA LEU A 279 -4.78 -3.97 -27.47
C LEU A 279 -4.35 -3.61 -26.05
N ALA A 280 -4.60 -2.37 -25.61
CA ALA A 280 -4.34 -1.91 -24.25
C ALA A 280 -5.14 -2.72 -23.23
N LYS A 281 -6.43 -2.95 -23.47
CA LYS A 281 -7.27 -3.83 -22.63
C LYS A 281 -6.75 -5.27 -22.58
N LYS A 282 -6.35 -5.83 -23.72
CA LYS A 282 -5.79 -7.18 -23.77
C LYS A 282 -4.49 -7.28 -22.95
N ARG A 283 -3.63 -6.27 -23.06
CA ARG A 283 -2.41 -6.16 -22.24
C ARG A 283 -2.73 -6.05 -20.77
N LEU A 284 -3.65 -5.16 -20.39
CA LEU A 284 -4.08 -4.98 -19.00
C LEU A 284 -4.58 -6.28 -18.38
N ARG A 285 -5.44 -7.04 -19.08
CA ARG A 285 -5.93 -8.35 -18.61
C ARG A 285 -4.82 -9.41 -18.48
N LYS A 286 -3.84 -9.39 -19.38
CA LYS A 286 -2.67 -10.28 -19.29
C LYS A 286 -1.83 -9.96 -18.06
N GLU A 287 -1.57 -8.67 -17.81
CA GLU A 287 -0.84 -8.24 -16.62
C GLU A 287 -1.65 -8.51 -15.35
N TYR A 288 -2.97 -8.29 -15.36
CA TYR A 288 -3.87 -8.66 -14.25
C TYR A 288 -3.65 -10.11 -13.82
N LYS A 289 -3.62 -11.04 -14.77
CA LYS A 289 -3.38 -12.46 -14.46
C LYS A 289 -2.00 -12.68 -13.82
N ARG A 290 -0.97 -11.97 -14.29
CA ARG A 290 0.38 -12.04 -13.71
C ARG A 290 0.42 -11.47 -12.29
N VAL A 291 -0.17 -10.31 -12.07
CA VAL A 291 -0.26 -9.67 -10.75
C VAL A 291 -1.04 -10.56 -9.79
N SER A 292 -2.16 -11.11 -10.22
CA SER A 292 -2.95 -12.04 -9.41
C SER A 292 -2.13 -13.27 -9.00
N GLN A 293 -1.32 -13.82 -9.90
CA GLN A 293 -0.47 -14.96 -9.58
C GLN A 293 0.71 -14.60 -8.66
N ALA A 294 1.37 -13.45 -8.88
CA ALA A 294 2.53 -13.04 -8.11
C ALA A 294 2.17 -12.46 -6.73
N HIS A 295 1.13 -11.63 -6.66
CA HIS A 295 0.79 -10.83 -5.48
C HIS A 295 -0.39 -11.38 -4.67
N ILE A 296 -1.42 -11.94 -5.33
CA ILE A 296 -2.63 -12.40 -4.62
C ILE A 296 -2.46 -13.83 -4.10
N SER A 297 -1.81 -14.69 -4.88
CA SER A 297 -1.60 -16.08 -4.49
C SER A 297 -0.86 -16.26 -3.16
N PRO A 298 0.19 -15.47 -2.83
CA PRO A 298 0.79 -15.52 -1.51
C PRO A 298 -0.22 -15.28 -0.38
N VAL A 299 -0.99 -14.19 -0.43
CA VAL A 299 -1.99 -13.85 0.60
C VAL A 299 -3.00 -14.99 0.79
N GLN A 300 -3.51 -15.57 -0.30
CA GLN A 300 -4.44 -16.70 -0.25
C GLN A 300 -3.82 -17.95 0.38
N ARG A 301 -2.55 -18.26 0.05
CA ARG A 301 -1.83 -19.38 0.68
C ARG A 301 -1.66 -19.16 2.18
N TYR A 302 -1.34 -17.93 2.59
CA TYR A 302 -1.24 -17.57 4.00
C TYR A 302 -2.56 -17.70 4.75
N LEU A 303 -3.67 -17.24 4.15
CA LEU A 303 -5.02 -17.35 4.69
C LEU A 303 -5.42 -18.82 4.89
N LEU A 304 -5.27 -19.64 3.85
CA LEU A 304 -5.59 -21.07 3.91
C LEU A 304 -4.74 -21.82 4.94
N ALA A 305 -3.50 -21.39 5.17
CA ALA A 305 -2.62 -22.00 6.17
C ALA A 305 -3.04 -21.73 7.63
N VAL A 306 -3.82 -20.66 7.88
CA VAL A 306 -4.40 -20.38 9.20
C VAL A 306 -5.61 -21.29 9.47
N ASP A 307 -6.44 -21.52 8.45
CA ASP A 307 -7.72 -22.22 8.56
C ASP A 307 -7.57 -23.71 8.89
N VAL A 308 -6.48 -24.36 8.47
CA VAL A 308 -6.22 -25.79 8.79
C VAL A 308 -6.08 -26.03 10.30
N ASN A 309 -5.85 -25.00 11.10
CA ASN A 309 -5.64 -25.13 12.55
C ASN A 309 -6.80 -24.58 13.41
N ALA A 310 -7.88 -24.05 12.83
CA ALA A 310 -8.97 -23.45 13.59
C ALA A 310 -10.35 -23.81 13.02
N ASP A 311 -11.28 -24.23 13.87
CA ASP A 311 -12.72 -24.28 13.60
C ASP A 311 -13.30 -22.84 13.43
N LEU A 312 -12.82 -22.08 12.43
CA LEU A 312 -13.32 -20.74 12.12
C LEU A 312 -14.32 -20.81 10.95
N PRO A 313 -15.45 -20.07 10.99
CA PRO A 313 -16.46 -20.13 9.94
C PRO A 313 -15.96 -19.56 8.60
N LEU A 314 -16.11 -20.34 7.53
CA LEU A 314 -15.75 -20.09 6.12
C LEU A 314 -16.37 -18.84 5.44
N ALA A 315 -17.01 -17.93 6.17
CA ALA A 315 -17.76 -16.80 5.59
C ALA A 315 -16.88 -15.69 4.96
N TYR A 316 -15.55 -15.85 4.92
CA TYR A 316 -14.59 -14.79 4.58
C TYR A 316 -13.92 -14.93 3.21
N LEU A 317 -14.25 -15.97 2.43
CA LEU A 317 -13.55 -16.30 1.17
C LEU A 317 -14.11 -15.62 -0.09
N ASP A 318 -15.21 -14.88 0.00
CA ASP A 318 -15.90 -14.27 -1.16
C ASP A 318 -15.55 -12.79 -1.42
N TYR A 319 -14.42 -12.26 -0.91
CA TYR A 319 -14.03 -10.83 -0.98
C TYR A 319 -12.84 -10.43 -1.86
#